data_AF-A0A7K1CVT1-F1
#
_entry.id   AF-A0A7K1CVT1-F1
#
_cell.length_a   1.000
_cell.length_b   1.000
_cell.length_c   1.000
_cell.angle_alpha   90.00
_cell.angle_beta   90.00
_cell.angle_gamma   90.00
#
_symmetry.space_group_name_H-M   'P 1'
#
loop_
_entity.id
_entity.type
_entity.pdbx_description
1 polymer ?
#
loop_
_entity_poly.entity_id
_entity_poly.type
_entity_poly.pdbx_seq_one_letter_code
_entity_poly.pdbx_strand_id
1 'polypeptide(L)' 'MIRTEENIKFETDTHYVYQVKVGHFEVFENGITHAKLAGIFHFKNDPEYALNRAIECCKQKSEAYLIKLN' A
#
# COMPACT_ATOMS: atom_id res chain seq x y z
N MET A 1 7.51 6.84 13.84
CA MET A 1 7.57 5.41 13.48
C MET A 1 8.51 5.31 12.28
N ILE A 2 9.66 4.65 12.42
CA ILE A 2 10.61 4.48 11.33
C ILE A 2 10.05 3.37 10.43
N ARG A 3 9.76 3.67 9.16
CA ARG A 3 9.32 2.65 8.19
C ARG A 3 10.56 1.94 7.66
N THR A 4 10.66 0.65 7.92
CA THR A 4 11.71 -0.23 7.37
C THR A 4 11.23 -0.85 6.07
N GLU A 5 12.13 -0.99 5.09
CA GLU A 5 11.82 -1.59 3.78
C GLU A 5 11.33 -3.05 3.89
N GLU A 6 11.77 -3.78 4.93
CA GLU A 6 11.37 -5.17 5.21
C GLU A 6 9.85 -5.37 5.41
N ASN A 7 9.13 -4.27 5.70
CA ASN A 7 7.69 -4.28 5.91
C ASN A 7 6.91 -3.99 4.63
N ILE A 8 7.57 -3.67 3.51
CA ILE A 8 6.93 -3.54 2.20
C ILE A 8 6.59 -4.94 1.69
N LYS A 9 5.30 -5.19 1.43
CA LYS A 9 4.80 -6.50 0.94
C LYS A 9 4.51 -6.51 -0.55
N PHE A 10 4.33 -5.34 -1.14
CA PHE A 10 4.11 -5.16 -2.56
C PHE A 10 4.40 -3.71 -2.93
N GLU A 11 4.95 -3.49 -4.11
CA GLU A 11 5.27 -2.16 -4.61
C GLU A 11 4.99 -2.07 -6.12
N THR A 12 4.63 -0.88 -6.56
CA THR A 12 4.50 -0.44 -7.94
C THR A 12 5.30 0.86 -8.11
N ASP A 13 5.43 1.35 -9.33
CA ASP A 13 6.19 2.59 -9.61
C ASP A 13 5.69 3.82 -8.83
N THR A 14 4.42 3.84 -8.41
CA THR A 14 3.79 5.02 -7.81
C THR A 14 3.18 4.75 -6.42
N HIS A 15 3.07 3.50 -5.98
CA HIS A 15 2.43 3.13 -4.72
C HIS A 15 3.05 1.86 -4.12
N TYR A 16 2.98 1.71 -2.79
CA TYR A 16 3.42 0.51 -2.06
C TYR A 16 2.46 0.10 -0.96
N VAL A 17 2.52 -1.17 -0.57
CA VAL A 17 1.79 -1.78 0.55
C VAL A 17 2.76 -2.01 1.71
N TYR A 18 2.51 -1.36 2.83
CA TYR A 18 3.28 -1.44 4.06
C TYR A 18 2.54 -2.25 5.12
N GLN A 19 3.21 -3.24 5.72
CA GLN A 19 2.66 -4.00 6.83
C GLN A 19 2.99 -3.34 8.18
N VAL A 20 1.96 -2.86 8.87
CA VAL A 20 2.09 -2.27 10.21
C VAL A 20 2.17 -3.35 11.29
N LYS A 21 1.34 -4.40 11.14
CA LYS A 21 1.30 -5.59 12.00
C LYS A 21 0.61 -6.74 11.25
N VAL A 22 0.61 -7.95 11.81
CA VAL A 22 -0.10 -9.09 11.20
C VAL A 22 -1.58 -8.75 10.99
N GLY A 23 -2.04 -8.89 9.74
CA GLY A 23 -3.40 -8.58 9.30
C GLY A 23 -3.72 -7.10 9.13
N HIS A 24 -2.76 -6.18 9.27
CA HIS A 24 -2.95 -4.74 9.09
C HIS A 24 -1.94 -4.16 8.08
N PHE A 25 -2.48 -3.66 6.97
CA PHE A 25 -1.73 -3.15 5.84
C PHE A 25 -2.18 -1.74 5.49
N GLU A 26 -1.23 -0.87 5.21
CA GLU A 26 -1.45 0.50 4.76
C GLU A 26 -0.90 0.62 3.33
N VAL A 27 -1.64 1.29 2.45
CA VAL A 27 -1.22 1.58 1.09
C VAL A 27 -0.79 3.04 1.03
N PHE A 28 0.38 3.29 0.47
CA PHE A 28 0.96 4.62 0.34
C PHE A 28 1.24 4.95 -1.12
N GLU A 29 1.07 6.22 -1.48
CA GLU A 29 1.57 6.81 -2.73
C GLU A 29 3.03 7.23 -2.54
N ASN A 30 3.89 6.84 -3.48
CA ASN A 30 5.29 7.23 -3.56
C ASN A 30 5.37 8.71 -3.93
N GLY A 31 5.60 9.56 -2.93
CA GLY A 31 5.90 10.98 -3.11
C GLY A 31 7.39 11.24 -2.94
N ILE A 32 7.91 12.25 -3.66
CA ILE A 32 9.33 12.64 -3.62
C ILE A 32 9.73 13.11 -2.21
N THR A 33 8.85 13.83 -1.51
CA THR A 33 9.13 14.43 -0.20
C THR A 33 8.43 13.69 0.94
N HIS A 34 7.19 13.26 0.73
CA HIS A 34 6.40 12.54 1.71
C HIS A 34 5.52 11.49 1.03
N ALA A 35 5.51 10.28 1.59
CA ALA A 35 4.55 9.26 1.19
C ALA A 35 3.16 9.60 1.75
N LYS A 36 2.14 9.58 0.89
CA LYS A 36 0.76 9.92 1.24
C LYS A 36 -0.06 8.65 1.45
N LEU A 37 -0.84 8.58 2.53
CA LEU A 37 -1.71 7.44 2.79
C LEU A 37 -2.84 7.37 1.75
N ALA A 38 -2.94 6.25 1.06
CA ALA A 38 -3.92 5.97 -0.01
C ALA A 38 -4.98 4.94 0.39
N GLY A 39 -4.73 4.12 1.43
CA GLY A 39 -5.71 3.16 1.95
C GLY A 39 -5.24 2.43 3.20
N ILE A 40 -6.17 1.89 3.98
CA ILE A 40 -5.90 1.04 5.16
C ILE A 40 -6.77 -0.21 5.07
N PHE A 41 -6.17 -1.38 5.29
CA PHE A 41 -6.84 -2.68 5.26
C PHE A 41 -6.46 -3.48 6.50
N HIS A 42 -7.46 -3.79 7.32
CA HIS A 42 -7.26 -4.52 8.57
C HIS A 42 -8.25 -5.67 8.68
N PHE A 43 -7.72 -6.90 8.65
CA PHE A 43 -8.49 -8.11 8.89
C PHE A 43 -7.65 -9.12 9.68
N LYS A 44 -7.87 -9.16 10.99
CA LYS A 44 -7.04 -9.96 11.92
C LYS A 44 -7.21 -11.47 11.72
N ASN A 45 -8.42 -11.91 11.36
CA ASN A 45 -8.76 -13.34 11.27
C ASN A 45 -8.28 -13.97 9.96
N ASP A 46 -8.00 -13.16 8.95
CA ASP A 46 -7.47 -13.59 7.66
C ASP A 46 -6.49 -12.52 7.13
N PRO A 47 -5.22 -12.59 7.56
CA PRO A 47 -4.19 -11.65 7.12
C PRO A 47 -3.92 -11.69 5.62
N GLU A 48 -4.11 -12.84 4.98
CA GLU A 48 -3.89 -13.00 3.55
C GLU A 48 -4.97 -12.27 2.76
N TYR A 49 -6.23 -12.37 3.19
CA TYR A 49 -7.31 -11.56 2.64
C TYR A 49 -7.02 -10.05 2.77
N ALA A 50 -6.61 -9.58 3.95
CA ALA A 50 -6.26 -8.17 4.14
C ALA A 50 -5.11 -7.72 3.21
N LEU A 51 -4.09 -8.55 3.01
CA LEU A 51 -2.99 -8.29 2.10
C LEU A 51 -3.48 -8.20 0.64
N ASN A 52 -4.28 -9.17 0.19
CA ASN A 52 -4.80 -9.21 -1.18
C ASN A 52 -5.63 -7.96 -1.49
N ARG A 53 -6.50 -7.54 -0.56
CA ARG A 53 -7.27 -6.29 -0.71
C ARG A 53 -6.37 -5.04 -0.79
N ALA A 54 -5.30 -5.01 0.00
CA ALA A 54 -4.33 -3.91 -0.04
C ALA A 54 -3.56 -3.88 -1.37
N ILE A 55 -3.17 -5.04 -1.92
CA ILE A 55 -2.50 -5.15 -3.21
C ILE A 55 -3.41 -4.70 -4.35
N GLU A 56 -4.68 -5.14 -4.37
CA GLU A 56 -5.66 -4.69 -5.36
C GLU A 56 -5.83 -3.17 -5.34
N CYS A 57 -5.96 -2.59 -4.14
CA CYS A 57 -6.03 -1.14 -3.98
C CYS A 57 -4.77 -0.44 -4.51
N CYS A 58 -3.59 -0.96 -4.17
CA CYS A 58 -2.30 -0.43 -4.62
C CYS A 58 -2.23 -0.36 -6.16
N LYS A 59 -2.62 -1.44 -6.85
CA LYS A 59 -2.66 -1.48 -8.33
C LYS A 59 -3.65 -0.46 -8.91
N GLN A 60 -4.89 -0.45 -8.42
CA GLN A 60 -5.92 0.47 -8.92
C GLN A 60 -5.53 1.95 -8.72
N LYS A 61 -4.92 2.29 -7.59
CA LYS A 61 -4.46 3.65 -7.32
C LYS A 61 -3.28 4.03 -8.20
N SER A 62 -2.37 3.09 -8.45
CA SER A 62 -1.23 3.29 -9.35
C SER A 62 -1.69 3.55 -10.79
N GLU A 63 -2.60 2.72 -11.31
CA GLU A 63 -3.20 2.91 -12.63
C GLU A 63 -3.92 4.26 -12.75
N ALA A 64 -4.75 4.60 -11.76
CA ALA A 64 -5.46 5.88 -11.74
C ALA A 64 -4.53 7.11 -11.65
N TYR A 65 -3.37 6.96 -11.01
CA TYR A 65 -2.36 8.01 -10.94
C TYR A 65 -1.66 8.20 -12.30
N LEU A 66 -1.26 7.11 -12.95
CA LEU A 66 -0.62 7.17 -14.27
C LEU A 66 -1.55 7.75 -15.35
N ILE A 67 -2.85 7.47 -15.27
CA ILE A 67 -3.85 8.08 -16.18
C ILE A 67 -3.92 9.60 -15.99
N LYS A 68 -3.79 10.11 -14.76
CA LYS A 68 -3.86 11.56 -14.50
C LYS A 68 -2.63 12.34 -14.96
N LEU A 69 -1.51 11.66 -15.19
CA LEU A 69 -0.27 12.26 -15.65
C LEU A 69 -0.18 12.35 -17.19
N ASN A 70 -1.03 11.62 -17.90
CA ASN A 70 -1.16 11.64 -19.36
C ASN A 70 -2.30 12.58 -19.80
#